data_AF-A0A8S3KDU6-F1
#
_entry.id   AF-A0A8S3KDU6-F1
#
_cell.length_a   1.000
_cell.length_b   1.000
_cell.length_c   1.000
_cell.angle_alpha   90.00
_cell.angle_beta   90.00
_cell.angle_gamma   90.00
#
_symmetry.space_group_name_H-M   'P 1'
#
loop_
_entity.id
_entity.type
_entity.pdbx_description
1 polymer ?
#
loop_
_entity_poly.entity_id
_entity_poly.type
_entity_poly.pdbx_seq_one_letter_code
_entity_poly.pdbx_strand_id
1 'polypeptide(L)'
;CYSEEKPNNKLGPMDPSRNTTFEFLKNFFHEVAQIFPDRYVHLGADEVYFDCWESNPSITQFMRQMEFGTKYSLLEQYFMQT
;
A
#
# COMPACT_ATOMS: atom_id res chain seq x y z
N CYS A 1 8.21 -1.83 -9.23
CA CYS A 1 8.64 -0.46 -9.54
C CYS A 1 8.95 -0.36 -11.03
N TYR A 2 9.01 0.86 -11.53
CA TYR A 2 9.24 1.14 -12.94
C TYR A 2 10.47 2.03 -13.10
N SER A 3 11.13 1.88 -14.24
CA SER A 3 12.10 2.84 -14.73
C SER A 3 11.61 3.25 -16.10
N GLU A 4 11.33 4.54 -16.26
CA GLU A 4 10.56 5.05 -17.40
C GLU A 4 9.18 4.36 -17.45
N GLU A 5 8.88 3.60 -18.49
CA GLU A 5 7.59 2.92 -18.66
C GLU A 5 7.67 1.39 -18.49
N LYS A 6 8.84 0.84 -18.12
CA LYS A 6 9.04 -0.61 -18.02
C LYS A 6 9.24 -1.04 -16.57
N PRO A 7 8.68 -2.20 -16.16
CA PRO A 7 9.01 -2.80 -14.88
C PRO A 7 10.53 -3.03 -14.80
N ASN A 8 11.14 -2.56 -13.71
CA ASN A 8 12.60 -2.63 -13.53
C ASN A 8 13.04 -3.82 -12.66
N ASN A 9 12.17 -4.82 -12.51
CA ASN A 9 12.36 -6.01 -11.66
C ASN A 9 12.64 -5.73 -10.17
N LYS A 10 12.46 -4.49 -9.70
CA LYS A 10 12.45 -4.16 -8.27
C LYS A 10 11.02 -4.07 -7.76
N LEU A 11 10.85 -4.43 -6.50
CA LEU A 11 9.60 -4.26 -5.75
C LEU A 11 9.75 -3.12 -4.74
N GLY A 12 8.61 -2.59 -4.29
CA GLY A 12 8.55 -1.55 -3.27
C GLY A 12 7.49 -1.89 -2.24
N PRO A 13 6.90 -0.89 -1.57
CA PRO A 13 5.82 -1.11 -0.60
C PRO A 13 4.63 -1.85 -1.23
N MET A 14 3.75 -2.40 -0.38
CA MET A 14 2.48 -3.01 -0.82
C MET A 14 1.70 -2.03 -1.70
N ASP A 15 0.92 -2.54 -2.65
CA ASP A 15 0.16 -1.71 -3.59
C ASP A 15 -1.25 -1.41 -3.04
N PRO A 16 -1.51 -0.18 -2.56
CA PRO A 16 -2.80 0.20 -1.98
C PRO A 16 -3.85 0.52 -3.05
N SER A 17 -3.49 0.54 -4.34
CA SER A 17 -4.46 0.72 -5.44
C SER A 17 -5.21 -0.56 -5.80
N ARG A 18 -4.85 -1.71 -5.20
CA ARG A 18 -5.41 -3.02 -5.53
C ARG A 18 -6.28 -3.57 -4.40
N ASN A 19 -7.54 -3.87 -4.69
CA ASN A 19 -8.46 -4.50 -3.73
C ASN A 19 -7.92 -5.83 -3.18
N THR A 20 -7.19 -6.61 -3.99
CA THR A 20 -6.58 -7.87 -3.58
C THR A 20 -5.60 -7.71 -2.41
N THR A 21 -4.97 -6.53 -2.27
CA THR A 21 -4.08 -6.24 -1.13
C THR A 21 -4.87 -6.22 0.18
N PHE A 22 -6.01 -5.53 0.20
CA PHE A 22 -6.89 -5.45 1.38
C PHE A 22 -7.59 -6.77 1.68
N GLU A 23 -7.99 -7.54 0.66
CA GLU A 23 -8.54 -8.88 0.84
C GLU A 23 -7.54 -9.81 1.53
N PHE A 24 -6.27 -9.77 1.10
CA PHE A 24 -5.21 -10.53 1.76
C PHE A 24 -5.00 -10.08 3.21
N LEU A 25 -4.83 -8.77 3.45
CA LEU A 25 -4.58 -8.23 4.79
C LEU A 25 -5.73 -8.53 5.76
N LYS A 26 -6.99 -8.44 5.29
CA LYS A 26 -8.16 -8.81 6.08
C LYS A 26 -8.10 -10.25 6.56
N ASN A 27 -7.82 -11.18 5.65
CA ASN A 27 -7.74 -12.61 5.99
C ASN A 27 -6.55 -12.90 6.89
N PHE A 28 -5.40 -12.28 6.60
CA PHE A 28 -4.19 -12.41 7.41
C PHE A 28 -4.40 -11.91 8.84
N PHE A 29 -4.91 -10.69 9.02
CA PHE A 29 -5.15 -10.15 10.35
C PHE A 29 -6.28 -10.83 11.09
N HIS A 30 -7.25 -11.43 10.38
CA HIS A 30 -8.25 -12.29 11.00
C HIS A 30 -7.61 -13.51 11.68
N GLU A 31 -6.67 -14.17 10.99
CA GLU A 31 -5.91 -15.29 11.56
C GLU A 31 -5.01 -14.83 12.72
N VAL A 32 -4.28 -13.73 12.54
CA VAL A 32 -3.44 -13.14 13.61
C VAL A 32 -4.27 -12.87 14.87
N ALA A 33 -5.45 -12.26 14.73
CA ALA A 33 -6.33 -11.97 15.87
C ALA A 33 -6.88 -13.24 16.56
N GLN A 34 -6.94 -14.38 15.86
CA GLN A 34 -7.32 -15.66 16.46
C GLN A 34 -6.18 -16.34 17.20
N ILE A 35 -4.94 -16.17 16.73
CA ILE A 35 -3.75 -16.82 17.30
C ILE A 35 -3.20 -16.03 18.49
N PHE A 36 -3.15 -14.71 18.40
CA PHE A 36 -2.55 -13.85 19.41
C PHE A 36 -3.63 -13.30 20.35
N PRO A 37 -3.63 -13.66 21.65
CA PRO A 37 -4.69 -13.29 22.58
C PRO A 37 -4.58 -11.85 23.12
N ASP A 38 -3.49 -11.13 22.80
CA ASP A 38 -3.33 -9.73 23.21
C ASP A 38 -4.37 -8.83 22.51
N ARG A 39 -4.74 -7.74 23.16
CA ARG A 39 -5.74 -6.80 22.64
C ARG A 39 -5.15 -5.82 21.63
N TYR A 40 -3.83 -5.73 21.54
CA TYR A 40 -3.14 -4.77 20.69
C TYR A 40 -2.29 -5.48 19.64
N VAL A 41 -2.34 -4.96 18.42
CA VAL A 41 -1.48 -5.35 17.31
C VAL A 41 -0.77 -4.10 16.84
N HIS A 42 0.56 -4.15 16.76
CA HIS A 42 1.34 -3.08 16.16
C HIS A 42 1.42 -3.29 14.65
N LEU A 43 0.90 -2.34 13.87
CA LEU A 43 0.83 -2.43 12.41
C LEU A 43 2.09 -1.91 11.70
N GLY A 44 3.05 -1.33 12.44
CA GLY A 44 4.23 -0.69 11.87
C GLY A 44 3.87 0.61 11.14
N ALA A 45 4.15 0.64 9.84
CA ALA A 45 3.97 1.78 8.92
C ALA A 45 5.00 2.90 9.08
N ASP A 46 6.23 2.54 9.42
CA ASP A 46 7.39 3.44 9.43
C ASP A 46 8.15 3.41 8.09
N GLU A 47 8.83 4.52 7.78
CA GLU A 47 9.80 4.68 6.68
C GLU A 47 9.33 4.21 5.29
N VAL A 48 8.09 4.53 4.90
CA VAL A 48 7.57 4.19 3.58
C VAL A 48 8.20 5.09 2.49
N TYR A 49 8.96 4.48 1.59
CA TYR A 49 9.55 5.15 0.43
C TYR A 49 8.59 5.16 -0.76
N PHE A 50 8.25 6.35 -1.27
CA PHE A 50 7.22 6.52 -2.29
C PHE A 50 7.71 6.36 -3.75
N ASP A 51 9.02 6.35 -4.01
CA ASP A 51 9.59 6.31 -5.37
C ASP A 51 9.00 5.18 -6.23
N CYS A 52 8.75 4.02 -5.63
CA CYS A 52 8.18 2.89 -6.34
C CYS A 52 6.71 3.12 -6.74
N TRP A 53 5.93 3.74 -5.85
CA TRP A 53 4.56 4.14 -6.13
C TRP A 53 4.51 5.25 -7.18
N GLU A 54 5.39 6.23 -7.06
CA GLU A 54 5.49 7.34 -8.01
C GLU A 54 5.89 6.88 -9.41
N SER A 55 6.80 5.92 -9.51
CA SER A 55 7.18 5.35 -10.81
C SER A 55 6.06 4.52 -11.45
N ASN A 56 5.09 4.01 -10.68
CA ASN A 56 4.14 3.00 -11.16
C ASN A 56 2.94 3.65 -11.88
N PRO A 57 2.75 3.43 -13.19
CA PRO A 57 1.66 4.06 -13.95
C PRO A 57 0.26 3.75 -13.41
N SER A 58 0.01 2.52 -12.94
CA SER A 58 -1.28 2.13 -12.39
C SER A 58 -1.58 2.86 -11.08
N ILE A 59 -0.58 3.01 -10.20
CA ILE A 59 -0.74 3.75 -8.95
C ILE A 59 -0.92 5.23 -9.23
N THR A 60 -0.16 5.82 -10.17
CA THR A 60 -0.33 7.24 -10.54
C THR A 60 -1.71 7.51 -11.16
N GLN A 61 -2.30 6.53 -11.86
CA GLN A 61 -3.67 6.62 -12.35
C GLN A 61 -4.68 6.62 -11.19
N PHE A 62 -4.49 5.72 -10.22
CA PHE A 62 -5.31 5.68 -9.00
C PHE A 62 -5.22 6.98 -8.21
N MET A 63 -4.04 7.57 -8.07
CA MET A 63 -3.83 8.88 -7.43
C MET A 63 -4.67 9.99 -8.09
N ARG A 64 -4.85 9.95 -9.42
CA ARG A 64 -5.69 10.91 -10.15
C ARG A 64 -7.18 10.67 -9.88
N GLN A 65 -7.61 9.40 -9.80
CA GLN A 65 -9.00 9.05 -9.48
C GLN A 65 -9.40 9.46 -8.06
N MET A 66 -8.46 9.36 -7.12
CA MET A 66 -8.66 9.76 -5.72
C MET A 66 -8.43 11.27 -5.48
N GLU A 67 -8.07 12.03 -6.52
CA GLU A 67 -7.75 13.46 -6.44
C GLU A 67 -6.60 13.80 -5.47
N PHE A 68 -5.69 12.84 -5.23
CA PHE A 68 -4.52 13.03 -4.34
C PHE A 68 -3.36 13.76 -5.02
N GLY A 69 -3.39 13.93 -6.34
CA GLY A 69 -2.33 14.58 -7.10
C GLY A 69 -1.01 13.82 -6.99
N THR A 70 0.07 14.49 -6.58
CA THR A 70 1.40 13.90 -6.35
C THR A 70 1.72 13.66 -4.88
N LYS A 71 0.74 13.81 -3.98
CA LYS A 71 0.93 13.66 -2.53
C LYS A 71 0.79 12.21 -2.10
N TYR A 72 1.83 11.38 -2.33
CA TYR A 72 1.81 9.95 -1.99
C TYR A 72 1.63 9.64 -0.50
N SER A 73 1.90 10.61 0.39
CA SER A 73 1.53 10.50 1.81
C SER A 73 0.01 10.36 2.04
N LEU A 74 -0.82 10.90 1.15
CA LEU A 74 -2.28 10.69 1.22
C LEU A 74 -2.67 9.26 0.81
N LEU A 75 -1.89 8.65 -0.08
CA LEU A 75 -2.08 7.25 -0.46
C LEU A 75 -1.70 6.31 0.69
N GLU A 76 -0.60 6.61 1.38
CA GLU A 76 -0.23 5.93 2.62
C GLU A 76 -1.32 6.07 3.69
N GLN A 77 -1.84 7.29 3.89
CA GLN A 77 -2.96 7.52 4.82
C GLN A 77 -4.19 6.70 4.42
N TYR A 78 -4.54 6.66 3.13
CA TYR A 78 -5.63 5.84 2.61
C TYR A 78 -5.42 4.36 2.92
N PHE A 79 -4.20 3.85 2.70
CA PHE A 79 -3.84 2.46 2.99
C PHE A 79 -4.02 2.09 4.47
N MET A 80 -3.65 3.00 5.39
CA MET A 80 -3.76 2.76 6.82
C MET A 80 -5.19 2.87 7.38
N GLN A 81 -6.10 3.50 6.63
CA GLN A 81 -7.48 3.76 7.07
C GLN A 81 -8.52 2.83 6.44
N THR A 82 -8.14 2.07 5.41
CA THR A 82 -9.04 1.17 4.66
C THR A 82 -8.99 -0.25 5.21
#